data_AF-A0A8K0JSV5-F1
#
_entry.id   AF-A0A8K0JSV5-F1
#
_cell.length_a   1.000
_cell.length_b   1.000
_cell.length_c   1.000
_cell.angle_alpha   90.00
_cell.angle_beta   90.00
_cell.angle_gamma   90.00
#
_symmetry.space_group_name_H-M   'P 1'
#
loop_
_entity.id
_entity.type
_entity.pdbx_description
1 polymer ?
#
loop_
_entity_poly.entity_id
_entity_poly.type
_entity_poly.pdbx_seq_one_letter_code
_entity_poly.pdbx_strand_id
1 'polypeptide(L)' 'MYEASIVTPHFTGQSYVAFPALRDAYKAVRLSLEFRPDDVSSDGIILLAGERDDMAGDFMAIVIREAGDVEFW' A
#
# COMPACT_ATOMS: atom_id res chain seq x y z
N MET A 1 26.21 8.92 4.80
CA MET A 1 26.32 7.45 4.76
C MET A 1 25.01 6.86 5.23
N TYR A 2 24.27 6.24 4.31
CA TYR A 2 23.50 5.00 4.47
C TYR A 2 23.19 4.58 3.02
N GLU A 3 23.96 3.64 2.47
CA GLU A 3 23.45 2.88 1.33
C GLU A 3 22.34 2.01 1.90
N ALA A 4 21.10 2.45 1.72
CA ALA A 4 19.97 1.56 1.93
C ALA A 4 20.08 0.46 0.86
N SER A 5 20.54 -0.73 1.25
CA SER A 5 20.35 -1.91 0.43
C SER A 5 18.85 -2.02 0.17
N ILE A 6 18.40 -1.80 -1.07
CA ILE A 6 16.98 -1.96 -1.42
C ILE A 6 16.70 -3.46 -1.35
N VAL A 7 16.25 -3.91 -0.18
CA VAL A 7 15.64 -5.22 -0.02
C VAL A 7 14.18 -5.02 -0.39
N THR A 8 13.79 -5.46 -1.59
CA THR A 8 12.38 -5.46 -1.97
C THR A 8 11.65 -6.44 -1.07
N PRO A 9 10.73 -5.99 -0.19
CA PRO A 9 10.00 -6.89 0.67
C PRO A 9 9.11 -7.81 -0.18
N HIS A 10 9.07 -9.08 0.20
CA HIS A 10 8.16 -10.07 -0.34
C HIS A 10 7.05 -10.32 0.68
N PHE A 11 5.79 -10.22 0.25
CA PHE A 11 4.63 -10.36 1.12
C PHE A 11 3.83 -11.59 0.72
N THR A 12 3.46 -12.41 1.71
CA THR A 12 2.68 -13.66 1.50
C THR A 12 1.22 -13.53 1.95
N GLY A 13 0.69 -12.29 2.02
CA GLY A 13 -0.69 -12.00 2.43
C GLY A 13 -0.93 -11.83 3.94
N GLN A 14 0.02 -12.21 4.80
CA GLN A 14 -0.08 -12.05 6.28
C GLN A 14 1.01 -11.14 6.85
N SER A 15 1.51 -10.21 6.03
CA SER A 15 2.63 -9.33 6.39
C SER A 15 2.46 -7.97 5.73
N TYR A 16 2.95 -6.92 6.39
CA TYR A 16 2.94 -5.56 5.86
C TYR A 16 4.16 -4.79 6.40
N VAL A 17 4.49 -3.70 5.72
CA VAL A 17 5.45 -2.70 6.22
C VAL A 17 4.67 -1.44 6.58
N ALA A 18 4.83 -0.97 7.81
CA ALA A 18 4.26 0.30 8.24
C ALA A 18 5.22 1.45 7.90
N PHE A 19 4.67 2.52 7.33
CA PHE A 19 5.39 3.78 7.10
C PHE A 19 4.96 4.83 8.12
N PRO A 20 5.79 5.86 8.38
CA PRO A 20 5.35 7.02 9.14
C PRO A 20 4.10 7.65 8.54
N ALA A 21 3.23 8.21 9.39
CA ALA A 21 2.02 8.90 8.94
C ALA A 21 2.34 9.99 7.90
N LEU A 22 1.51 10.06 6.86
CA LEU A 22 1.63 11.07 5.82
C LEU A 22 1.40 12.46 6.43
N ARG A 23 2.40 13.34 6.31
CA ARG A 23 2.29 14.73 6.75
C ARG A 23 1.59 15.55 5.67
N ASP A 24 0.68 16.43 6.07
CA ASP A 24 -0.06 17.33 5.17
C ASP A 24 -0.86 16.64 4.05
N ALA A 25 -1.23 15.37 4.25
CA ALA A 25 -1.98 14.56 3.28
C ALA A 25 -3.34 15.17 2.89
N TYR A 26 -3.88 16.05 3.73
CA TYR A 26 -5.13 16.79 3.47
C TYR A 26 -5.04 17.77 2.28
N LYS A 27 -3.83 18.16 1.83
CA LYS A 27 -3.65 19.08 0.69
C LYS A 27 -3.50 18.33 -0.63
N ALA A 28 -2.56 17.38 -0.64
CA ALA A 28 -2.22 16.58 -1.80
C ALA A 28 -1.40 15.36 -1.35
N VAL A 29 -1.73 14.20 -1.93
CA VAL A 29 -0.94 12.98 -1.77
C VAL A 29 -0.31 12.66 -3.13
N ARG A 30 1.01 12.44 -3.14
CA ARG A 30 1.73 11.93 -4.30
C ARG A 30 2.36 10.61 -3.94
N LEU A 31 2.00 9.58 -4.68
CA LEU A 31 2.44 8.21 -4.46
C LEU A 31 3.10 7.68 -5.74
N SER A 32 4.19 6.94 -5.56
CA SER A 32 4.84 6.18 -6.62
C SER A 32 5.18 4.81 -6.04
N LEU A 33 4.65 3.76 -6.67
CA LEU A 33 4.78 2.38 -6.23
C LEU A 33 5.23 1.54 -7.42
N GLU A 34 6.13 0.60 -7.15
CA GLU A 34 6.51 -0.45 -8.07
C GLU A 34 6.36 -1.78 -7.32
N PHE A 35 5.59 -2.69 -7.88
CA PHE A 35 5.34 -4.00 -7.28
C PHE A 35 5.14 -5.05 -8.38
N ARG A 36 5.37 -6.30 -8.02
CA ARG A 36 5.10 -7.45 -8.87
C ARG A 36 4.23 -8.44 -8.10
N PRO A 37 2.95 -8.63 -8.48
CA PRO A 37 2.13 -9.66 -7.85
C PRO A 37 2.68 -11.05 -8.22
N ASP A 38 2.77 -11.93 -7.24
CA ASP A 38 3.09 -13.34 -7.48
C ASP A 38 1.84 -14.14 -7.91
N ASP A 39 0.66 -13.68 -7.51
CA ASP A 39 -0.64 -14.22 -7.88
C ASP A 39 -1.60 -13.08 -8.27
N VAL A 40 -2.11 -13.11 -9.50
CA VAL A 40 -3.09 -12.15 -10.04
C VAL A 40 -4.52 -12.72 -10.03
N SER A 41 -4.70 -13.93 -9.52
CA SER A 41 -6.00 -14.61 -9.40
C SER A 41 -6.69 -14.37 -8.06
N SER A 42 -6.14 -13.49 -7.22
CA SER A 42 -6.68 -13.14 -5.91
C SER A 42 -6.70 -11.63 -5.68
N ASP A 43 -7.70 -11.15 -4.94
CA ASP A 43 -7.73 -9.79 -4.43
C ASP A 43 -6.60 -9.55 -3.40
N GLY A 44 -6.05 -8.33 -3.37
CA GLY A 44 -4.97 -7.97 -2.46
C GLY A 44 -4.88 -6.48 -2.17
N ILE A 45 -4.26 -6.13 -1.04
CA ILE A 45 -4.02 -4.74 -0.64
C ILE A 45 -2.58 -4.36 -0.97
N ILE A 46 -2.40 -3.28 -1.73
CA ILE A 46 -1.09 -2.71 -2.05
C ILE A 46 -0.73 -1.60 -1.06
N LEU A 47 -1.69 -0.72 -0.77
CA LEU A 47 -1.53 0.37 0.20
C LEU A 47 -2.84 0.58 0.95
N LEU A 48 -2.74 0.76 2.26
CA LEU A 48 -3.83 1.18 3.12
C LEU A 48 -3.36 2.32 4.01
N ALA A 49 -4.11 3.43 4.01
CA ALA A 49 -3.90 4.55 4.90
C ALA A 49 -5.25 4.99 5.46
N GLY A 50 -5.34 5.17 6.77
CA GLY A 50 -6.55 5.63 7.45
C GLY A 50 -6.25 6.71 8.46
N GLU A 51 -7.26 7.50 8.80
CA GLU A 51 -7.23 8.41 9.94
C GLU A 51 -6.96 7.66 11.26
N ARG A 52 -7.48 6.43 11.36
CA ARG A 52 -7.44 5.58 12.56
C ARG A 52 -7.04 4.16 12.18
N ASP A 53 -6.45 3.44 13.14
CA ASP A 53 -5.98 2.06 12.97
C ASP A 53 -7.11 1.05 12.68
N ASP A 54 -8.34 1.36 13.09
CA ASP A 54 -9.52 0.54 12.82
C ASP A 54 -10.25 0.91 11.52
N MET A 55 -9.64 1.79 10.71
CA MET A 55 -10.17 2.28 9.43
C MET A 55 -11.54 2.97 9.55
N ALA A 56 -11.95 3.40 10.74
CA ALA A 56 -13.12 4.25 10.87
C ALA A 56 -12.75 5.71 10.56
N GLY A 57 -13.63 6.42 9.85
CA GLY A 57 -13.36 7.77 9.35
C GLY A 57 -12.83 7.74 7.92
N ASP A 58 -12.03 8.73 7.55
CA ASP A 58 -11.49 8.84 6.21
C ASP A 58 -10.34 7.83 6.00
N PHE A 59 -10.35 7.17 4.86
CA PHE A 59 -9.30 6.25 4.45
C PHE A 59 -9.00 6.39 2.95
N MET A 60 -7.86 5.82 2.56
CA MET A 60 -7.43 5.66 1.18
C MET A 60 -6.87 4.24 1.03
N ALA A 61 -7.32 3.53 0.01
CA ALA A 61 -6.80 2.21 -0.30
C ALA A 61 -6.44 2.08 -1.79
N ILE A 62 -5.34 1.37 -2.05
CA ILE A 62 -5.00 0.87 -3.38
C ILE A 62 -5.01 -0.64 -3.29
N VAL A 63 -5.84 -1.25 -4.12
CA VAL A 63 -6.04 -2.70 -4.15
C VAL A 63 -5.75 -3.23 -5.54
N ILE A 64 -5.32 -4.48 -5.59
CA ILE A 64 -5.30 -5.28 -6.82
C ILE A 64 -6.48 -6.23 -6.76
N ARG A 65 -7.18 -6.37 -7.88
CA ARG A 65 -8.31 -7.30 -8.03
C ARG A 65 -7.89 -8.56 -8.76
N GLU A 66 -8.73 -9.57 -8.66
CA GLU A 66 -8.73 -10.70 -9.60
C GLU A 66 -8.59 -10.18 -11.05
N ALA A 67 -7.72 -10.82 -11.84
CA ALA A 67 -7.27 -10.39 -13.18
C ALA A 67 -6.20 -9.29 -13.23
N GLY A 68 -5.78 -8.75 -12.08
CA GLY A 68 -4.63 -7.84 -11.97
C GLY A 68 -4.96 -6.36 -12.11
N ASP A 69 -6.24 -6.00 -12.18
CA ASP A 69 -6.68 -4.60 -12.22
C ASP A 69 -6.38 -3.89 -10.90
N VAL A 70 -5.96 -2.62 -10.98
CA VAL A 70 -5.67 -1.80 -9.80
C VAL A 70 -6.81 -0.82 -9.57
N GLU A 71 -7.38 -0.84 -8.37
CA GLU A 71 -8.46 0.06 -7.97
C GLU A 71 -8.00 1.01 -6.85
N PHE A 72 -8.59 2.20 -6.84
CA PHE A 72 -8.39 3.23 -5.83
C PHE A 72 -9.73 3.48 -5.11
N TRP A 73 -9.71 3.40 -3.79
CA TRP A 73 -10.86 3.57 -2.90
C TRP A 73 -10.61 4.70 -1.90
#